data_AF-B8CMZ9-F1
#
_entry.id   AF-B8CMZ9-F1
#
_cell.length_a   1.000
_cell.length_b   1.000
_cell.length_c   1.000
_cell.angle_alpha   90.00
_cell.angle_beta   90.00
_cell.angle_gamma   90.00
#
_symmetry.space_group_name_H-M   'P 1'
#
loop_
_entity.id
_entity.type
_entity.pdbx_description
1 polymer ?
#
loop_
_entity_poly.entity_id
_entity_poly.type
_entity_poly.pdbx_seq_one_letter_code
_entity_poly.pdbx_strand_id
1 'polypeptide(L)'
;MNRFCFLFAAVAVVLVTSLGSAASAGTWSKDSQSPVLEFSGESIQAISKTHFRVKVAYSEAAKMRCVGFAEKQAVAIDSIVVIPPFGVANMLINETDKDIDGVKCWITSTRKEDLKRDYIQHDLN
;
A
#
# COMPACT_ATOMS: atom_id res chain seq x y z
N MET A 1 -8.71 -73.82 10.09
CA MET A 1 -8.42 -73.75 11.54
C MET A 1 -6.91 -73.64 11.68
N ASN A 2 -6.37 -72.43 11.91
CA ASN A 2 -5.93 -71.91 13.21
C ASN A 2 -4.93 -72.84 13.90
N ARG A 3 -3.75 -72.44 14.37
CA ARG A 3 -3.20 -71.13 14.80
C ARG A 3 -1.76 -71.43 15.20
N PHE A 4 -0.77 -70.56 14.97
CA PHE A 4 0.39 -70.48 15.86
C PHE A 4 1.18 -69.17 15.67
N CYS A 5 1.71 -68.69 16.80
CA CYS A 5 2.81 -67.73 16.94
C CYS A 5 2.52 -66.26 16.63
N PHE A 6 3.19 -65.28 17.21
CA PHE A 6 3.84 -65.01 18.50
C PHE A 6 4.20 -63.50 18.38
N LEU A 7 4.24 -62.77 19.50
CA LEU A 7 4.90 -61.48 19.74
C LEU A 7 5.42 -60.65 18.54
N PHE A 8 5.07 -59.36 18.46
CA PHE A 8 6.06 -58.31 18.16
C PHE A 8 5.69 -56.97 18.81
N ALA A 9 6.61 -56.47 19.62
CA ALA A 9 6.70 -55.08 20.04
C ALA A 9 7.36 -54.26 18.92
N ALA A 10 6.85 -53.06 18.66
CA ALA A 10 7.47 -52.02 17.82
C ALA A 10 6.70 -50.70 18.02
N VAL A 11 7.21 -49.48 17.88
CA VAL A 11 8.55 -48.87 17.84
C VAL A 11 8.29 -47.35 17.94
N ALA A 12 9.26 -46.63 18.51
CA ALA A 12 9.52 -45.19 18.57
C ALA A 12 8.64 -44.21 17.76
N VAL A 13 8.26 -43.10 18.40
CA VAL A 13 7.99 -41.81 17.74
C VAL A 13 8.97 -40.78 18.27
N VAL A 14 9.96 -40.44 17.45
CA VAL A 14 10.88 -39.31 17.64
C VAL A 14 10.11 -38.04 17.31
N LEU A 15 9.81 -37.20 18.31
CA LEU A 15 9.27 -35.87 18.08
C LEU A 15 10.42 -34.93 17.68
N VAL A 16 10.48 -34.60 16.39
CA VAL A 16 11.33 -33.52 15.86
C VAL A 16 10.59 -32.19 16.11
N THR A 17 11.07 -31.41 17.07
CA THR A 17 10.62 -30.02 17.23
C THR A 17 11.44 -29.13 16.30
N SER A 18 10.90 -28.83 15.12
CA SER A 18 11.45 -27.80 14.24
C SER A 18 11.28 -26.44 14.90
N LEU A 19 12.42 -25.78 15.17
CA LEU A 19 12.51 -24.37 15.51
C LEU A 19 11.91 -23.55 14.36
N GLY A 20 10.67 -23.08 14.54
CA GLY A 20 10.08 -22.06 13.69
C GLY A 20 10.67 -20.71 14.06
N SER A 21 11.58 -20.18 13.24
CA SER A 21 12.03 -18.79 13.32
C SER A 21 10.82 -17.86 13.20
N ALA A 22 10.48 -17.19 14.29
CA ALA A 22 9.54 -16.09 14.28
C ALA A 22 10.18 -14.92 13.53
N ALA A 23 9.88 -14.79 12.23
CA ALA A 23 10.14 -13.58 11.48
C ALA A 23 9.37 -12.44 12.16
N SER A 24 10.11 -11.47 12.71
CA SER A 24 9.54 -10.23 13.22
C SER A 24 8.90 -9.48 12.04
N ALA A 25 7.60 -9.71 11.83
CA ALA A 25 6.78 -8.86 11.01
C ALA A 25 6.67 -7.53 11.77
N GLY A 26 7.47 -6.54 11.35
CA GLY A 26 7.43 -5.19 11.89
C GLY A 26 5.98 -4.72 11.98
N THR A 27 5.53 -4.42 13.18
CA THR A 27 4.18 -3.93 13.43
C THR A 27 4.12 -2.52 12.86
N TRP A 28 3.45 -2.33 11.72
CA TRP A 28 3.15 -0.99 11.23
C TRP A 28 2.18 -0.37 12.24
N SER A 29 2.68 0.54 13.08
CA SER A 29 1.86 1.28 14.04
C SER A 29 0.71 1.95 13.31
N LYS A 30 -0.50 1.68 13.80
CA LYS A 30 -1.79 2.14 13.28
C LYS A 30 -2.11 3.58 13.70
N ASP A 31 -1.12 4.32 14.16
CA ASP A 31 -1.30 5.64 14.74
C ASP A 31 -1.01 6.70 13.67
N SER A 32 -2.04 7.50 13.38
CA SER A 32 -2.14 8.51 12.32
C SER A 32 -2.52 7.95 10.95
N GLN A 33 -3.74 7.40 10.85
CA GLN A 33 -4.38 7.21 9.55
C GLN A 33 -4.69 8.60 8.99
N SER A 34 -3.79 9.10 8.15
CA SER A 34 -3.96 10.38 7.45
C SER A 34 -5.29 10.37 6.70
N PRO A 35 -6.01 11.51 6.64
CA PRO A 35 -7.31 11.58 5.99
C PRO A 35 -7.21 11.13 4.53
N VAL A 36 -8.19 10.34 4.08
CA VAL A 36 -8.35 10.00 2.66
C VAL A 36 -9.12 11.13 1.99
N LEU A 37 -8.51 11.72 0.97
CA LEU A 37 -9.14 12.71 0.10
C LEU A 37 -9.84 11.97 -1.03
N GLU A 38 -11.12 12.24 -1.23
CA GLU A 38 -11.92 11.62 -2.29
C GLU A 38 -12.35 12.67 -3.32
N PHE A 39 -12.27 12.30 -4.60
CA PHE A 39 -12.58 13.16 -5.74
C PHE A 39 -13.51 12.40 -6.68
N SER A 40 -14.48 13.12 -7.26
CA SER A 40 -15.44 12.60 -8.24
C SER A 40 -15.94 13.72 -9.17
N GLY A 41 -16.59 13.34 -10.27
CA GLY A 41 -17.21 14.28 -11.20
C GLY A 41 -16.21 15.31 -11.75
N GLU A 42 -16.57 16.59 -11.70
CA GLU A 42 -15.81 17.70 -12.30
C GLU A 42 -14.40 17.89 -11.73
N SER A 43 -14.10 17.32 -10.56
CA SER A 43 -12.76 17.36 -9.98
C SER A 43 -11.75 16.46 -10.72
N ILE A 44 -12.24 15.55 -11.56
CA ILE A 44 -11.46 14.64 -12.40
C ILE A 44 -11.53 15.15 -13.83
N GLN A 45 -10.42 15.72 -14.31
CA GLN A 45 -10.33 16.27 -15.65
C GLN A 45 -9.78 15.22 -16.62
N ALA A 46 -10.57 14.83 -17.63
CA ALA A 46 -10.06 14.07 -18.76
C ALA A 46 -9.21 14.99 -19.67
N ILE A 47 -7.96 14.61 -19.89
CA ILE A 47 -7.03 15.28 -20.82
C ILE A 47 -7.07 14.59 -22.19
N SER A 48 -7.18 13.26 -22.19
CA SER A 48 -7.41 12.42 -23.36
C SER A 48 -8.21 11.17 -22.95
N LYS A 49 -8.49 10.26 -23.90
CA LYS A 49 -9.19 9.00 -23.62
C LYS A 49 -8.50 8.15 -22.54
N THR A 50 -7.18 8.23 -22.43
CA THR A 50 -6.38 7.40 -21.51
C THR A 50 -5.67 8.19 -20.44
N HIS A 51 -5.88 9.51 -20.37
CA HIS A 51 -5.16 10.39 -19.44
C HIS A 51 -6.13 11.30 -18.70
N PHE A 52 -6.12 11.18 -17.37
CA PHE A 52 -6.94 11.94 -16.45
C PHE A 52 -6.04 12.70 -15.47
N ARG A 53 -6.58 13.79 -14.94
CA ARG A 53 -5.88 14.67 -14.01
C ARG A 53 -6.76 15.03 -12.83
N VAL A 54 -6.19 15.00 -11.64
CA VAL A 54 -6.84 15.50 -10.41
C VAL A 54 -5.91 16.50 -9.73
N LYS A 55 -6.47 17.66 -9.38
CA LYS A 55 -5.79 18.67 -8.56
C LYS A 55 -6.03 18.35 -7.09
N VAL A 56 -4.96 18.05 -6.36
CA VAL A 56 -5.02 17.66 -4.95
C VAL A 56 -4.50 18.81 -4.10
N ALA A 57 -5.37 19.37 -3.26
CA ALA A 57 -5.01 20.46 -2.36
C ALA A 57 -4.66 19.92 -0.97
N TYR A 58 -3.57 20.44 -0.39
CA TYR A 58 -3.18 20.15 0.98
C TYR A 58 -2.43 21.33 1.58
N SER A 59 -2.60 21.57 2.88
CA SER A 59 -2.07 22.76 3.56
C SER A 59 -0.57 22.70 3.82
N GLU A 60 0.03 21.51 3.77
CA GLU A 60 1.43 21.28 4.09
C GLU A 60 2.14 20.49 2.98
N ALA A 61 3.48 20.47 3.01
CA ALA A 61 4.25 19.65 2.09
C ALA A 61 4.12 18.16 2.45
N ALA A 62 3.56 17.38 1.52
CA ALA A 62 3.26 15.96 1.73
C ALA A 62 3.50 15.12 0.47
N LYS A 63 3.91 13.88 0.67
CA LYS A 63 3.86 12.82 -0.33
C LYS A 63 2.51 12.14 -0.21
N MET A 64 1.85 11.92 -1.35
CA MET A 64 0.55 11.27 -1.40
C MET A 64 0.55 10.16 -2.43
N ARG A 65 -0.22 9.11 -2.14
CA ARG A 65 -0.59 8.10 -3.11
C ARG A 65 -2.02 8.33 -3.52
N CYS A 66 -2.27 8.38 -4.82
CA CYS A 66 -3.60 8.52 -5.39
C CYS A 66 -3.91 7.30 -6.25
N VAL A 67 -5.12 6.77 -6.12
CA VAL A 67 -5.64 5.65 -6.92
C VAL A 67 -6.92 6.09 -7.62
N GLY A 68 -6.96 5.89 -8.93
CA GLY A 68 -8.12 6.13 -9.77
C GLY A 68 -8.92 4.86 -9.97
N PHE A 69 -10.23 5.01 -9.87
CA PHE A 69 -11.20 3.95 -9.97
C PHE A 69 -12.13 4.22 -11.15
N ALA A 70 -12.48 3.14 -11.84
CA ALA A 70 -13.64 3.09 -12.71
C ALA A 70 -14.67 2.17 -12.04
N GLU A 71 -15.80 2.74 -11.63
CA GLU A 71 -16.82 2.12 -10.79
C GLU A 71 -16.24 1.68 -9.43
N LYS A 72 -15.77 0.42 -9.34
CA LYS A 72 -15.16 -0.15 -8.13
C LYS A 72 -13.78 -0.75 -8.38
N GLN A 73 -13.30 -0.69 -9.62
CA GLN A 73 -12.03 -1.28 -10.01
C GLN A 73 -10.95 -0.20 -10.03
N ALA A 74 -9.83 -0.45 -9.35
CA ALA A 74 -8.66 0.40 -9.46
C ALA A 74 -8.01 0.21 -10.84
N VAL A 75 -7.90 1.28 -11.61
CA VAL A 75 -7.41 1.28 -13.00
C VAL A 75 -6.19 2.18 -13.20
N ALA A 76 -5.94 3.12 -12.29
CA ALA A 76 -4.78 4.00 -12.33
C ALA A 76 -4.19 4.25 -10.94
N ILE A 77 -2.90 4.57 -10.90
CA ILE A 77 -2.20 4.92 -9.66
C ILE A 77 -1.17 5.99 -9.97
N ASP A 78 -1.05 6.98 -9.08
CA ASP A 78 0.00 7.99 -9.16
C ASP A 78 0.53 8.32 -7.75
N SER A 79 1.82 8.66 -7.69
CA SER A 79 2.49 9.18 -6.49
C SER A 79 2.83 10.63 -6.72
N ILE A 80 2.25 11.51 -5.91
CA ILE A 80 2.48 12.95 -6.05
C ILE A 80 3.18 13.52 -4.83
N VAL A 81 3.85 14.64 -5.05
CA VAL A 81 4.24 15.55 -3.99
C VAL A 81 3.33 16.76 -4.07
N VAL A 82 2.67 17.08 -2.96
CA VAL A 82 1.98 18.36 -2.79
C VAL A 82 2.97 19.32 -2.16
N ILE A 83 3.36 20.35 -2.92
CA ILE A 83 3.96 21.56 -2.36
C ILE A 83 2.81 22.58 -2.36
N PRO A 84 2.38 23.10 -1.20
CA PRO A 84 1.20 23.94 -1.11
C PRO A 84 1.18 25.06 -2.16
N PRO A 85 0.01 25.35 -2.76
CA PRO A 85 -1.31 24.89 -2.29
C PRO A 85 -1.81 23.59 -2.94
N PHE A 86 -1.14 23.07 -3.96
CA PHE A 86 -1.64 21.92 -4.72
C PHE A 86 -0.55 21.06 -5.35
N GLY A 87 -0.82 19.76 -5.44
CA GLY A 87 -0.17 18.82 -6.33
C GLY A 87 -1.13 18.38 -7.44
N VAL A 88 -0.61 17.70 -8.45
CA VAL A 88 -1.39 17.22 -9.59
C VAL A 88 -1.11 15.74 -9.78
N ALA A 89 -2.14 14.92 -9.62
CA ALA A 89 -2.08 13.50 -9.98
C ALA A 89 -2.39 13.35 -11.48
N ASN A 90 -1.47 12.75 -12.22
CA ASN A 90 -1.63 12.44 -13.64
C ASN A 90 -1.84 10.93 -13.74
N MET A 91 -3.08 10.55 -14.03
CA MET A 91 -3.53 9.16 -14.03
C MET A 91 -3.66 8.65 -15.46
N LEU A 92 -2.93 7.58 -15.77
CA LEU A 92 -3.00 6.91 -17.06
C LEU A 92 -3.74 5.58 -16.89
N ILE A 93 -4.66 5.30 -17.81
CA ILE A 93 -5.39 4.03 -17.92
C ILE A 93 -5.07 3.34 -19.25
N ASN A 94 -5.37 2.04 -19.36
CA ASN A 94 -5.27 1.35 -20.65
C ASN A 94 -6.44 1.73 -21.56
N GLU A 95 -6.32 1.49 -22.86
CA GLU A 95 -7.38 1.81 -23.84
C GLU A 95 -8.68 1.01 -23.67
N THR A 96 -8.60 -0.13 -22.98
CA THR A 96 -9.72 -1.03 -22.68
C THR A 96 -10.38 -0.72 -21.34
N ASP A 97 -9.73 0.06 -20.49
CA ASP A 97 -10.29 0.44 -19.20
C ASP A 97 -11.42 1.45 -19.41
N LYS A 98 -12.38 1.44 -18.48
CA LYS A 98 -13.41 2.49 -18.41
C LYS A 98 -12.79 3.77 -17.86
N ASP A 99 -13.43 4.90 -18.16
CA ASP A 99 -13.05 6.20 -17.63
C ASP A 99 -13.05 6.22 -16.10
N ILE A 100 -12.14 7.01 -15.52
CA ILE A 100 -12.05 7.17 -14.08
C ILE A 100 -13.25 8.01 -13.60
N ASP A 101 -14.05 7.47 -12.69
CA ASP A 101 -15.21 8.14 -12.07
C ASP A 101 -14.98 8.50 -10.59
N GLY A 102 -13.92 7.97 -9.98
CA GLY A 102 -13.52 8.27 -8.62
C GLY A 102 -12.01 8.23 -8.42
N VAL A 103 -11.47 9.13 -7.59
CA VAL A 103 -10.07 9.09 -7.16
C VAL A 103 -9.99 9.18 -5.65
N LYS A 104 -9.15 8.34 -5.04
CA LYS A 104 -8.83 8.40 -3.62
C LYS A 104 -7.35 8.67 -3.43
N CYS A 105 -7.01 9.69 -2.64
CA CYS A 105 -5.65 10.04 -2.28
C CYS A 105 -5.44 9.95 -0.78
N TRP A 106 -4.27 9.53 -0.33
CA TRP A 106 -3.89 9.57 1.08
C TRP A 106 -2.42 9.94 1.23
N ILE A 107 -2.09 10.55 2.36
CA ILE A 107 -0.72 10.93 2.70
C ILE A 107 0.07 9.66 3.02
N THR A 108 1.21 9.50 2.35
CA THR A 108 2.18 8.45 2.65
C THR A 108 3.29 8.96 3.56
N SER A 109 3.61 10.25 3.47
CA SER A 109 4.42 10.96 4.46
C SER A 109 4.32 12.47 4.36
N THR A 110 4.59 13.14 5.48
CA THR A 110 4.81 14.59 5.56
C THR A 110 6.31 14.90 5.52
N ARG A 111 6.66 16.16 5.25
CA ARG A 111 8.04 16.65 5.39
C ARG A 111 8.63 16.36 6.78
N LYS A 112 7.85 16.56 7.84
CA LYS A 112 8.31 16.34 9.22
C LYS A 112 8.66 14.87 9.48
N GLU A 113 7.87 13.94 8.94
CA GLU A 113 8.12 12.51 9.05
C GLU A 113 9.30 12.06 8.21
N ASP A 114 9.46 12.61 7.01
CA ASP A 114 10.62 12.32 6.17
C ASP A 114 11.92 12.81 6.79
N LEU A 115 11.95 14.02 7.36
CA LEU A 115 13.13 14.54 8.06
C LEU A 115 13.49 13.75 9.31
N LYS A 116 12.49 13.21 10.03
CA LYS A 116 12.73 12.33 11.18
C LYS A 116 13.30 10.96 10.79
N ARG A 117 13.04 10.53 9.55
CA ARG A 117 13.52 9.26 8.98
C ARG A 117 14.77 9.43 8.13
N ASP A 118 15.34 10.64 8.09
CA ASP A 118 16.60 10.87 7.41
C ASP A 118 17.69 10.11 8.17
N TYR A 119 18.03 8.95 7.63
CA TYR A 119 19.02 8.02 8.15
C TYR A 119 20.45 8.48 7.82
N ILE A 120 20.59 9.57 7.05
CA ILE A 120 21.84 10.32 7.02
C ILE A 120 21.87 11.11 8.33
N GLN A 121 22.27 10.42 9.41
CA GLN A 121 22.87 11.10 10.54
C GLN A 121 24.06 11.88 9.96
N HIS A 122 23.90 13.19 9.82
CA HIS A 122 25.03 14.07 9.78
C HIS A 122 25.64 14.00 11.18
N ASP A 123 26.42 12.94 11.43
CA ASP A 123 27.36 12.89 12.54
C ASP A 123 28.33 14.05 12.31
N LEU A 124 27.95 15.22 12.83
CA LEU A 124 28.84 16.35 12.99
C LEU A 124 29.84 15.92 14.05
N ASN A 125 31.01 15.48 13.59
CA ASN A 125 32.23 15.43 14.40
C ASN A 125 32.42 16.70 15.23
#